data_AF-A0A0K0EA40-F1
#
_entry.id   AF-A0A0K0EA40-F1
#
_cell.length_a   1.000
_cell.length_b   1.000
_cell.length_c   1.000
_cell.angle_alpha   90.00
_cell.angle_beta   90.00
_cell.angle_gamma   90.00
#
_symmetry.space_group_name_H-M   'P 1'
#
loop_
_entity.id
_entity.type
_entity.pdbx_description
1 polymer ?
#
loop_
_entity_poly.entity_id
_entity_poly.type
_entity_poly.pdbx_seq_one_letter_code
_entity_poly.pdbx_strand_id
1 'polypeptide(L)'
;MDEMANIKPEEMHLRYCILYEFHKSNNATTATKNICEVYLGFLNVRKCQKWFLKFKSGDFDLSGANRSGKTLALNNNVFLEAVKADPCQTIKELSNKLNSTCSTF
;
A
#
# COMPACT_ATOMS: atom_id res chain seq x y z
N MET A 1 -20.45 13.87 -10.18
CA MET A 1 -20.17 12.49 -9.79
C MET A 1 -19.52 11.84 -11.00
N ASP A 2 -18.23 12.09 -11.27
CA ASP A 2 -17.45 11.43 -12.34
C ASP A 2 -15.99 11.94 -12.32
N GLU A 3 -15.33 11.89 -11.17
CA GLU A 3 -13.91 12.30 -11.05
C GLU A 3 -13.11 11.31 -10.19
N MET A 4 -13.51 10.03 -10.23
CA MET A 4 -12.83 8.94 -9.51
C MET A 4 -12.21 7.91 -10.47
N ALA A 5 -12.43 8.04 -11.78
CA ALA A 5 -12.12 7.00 -12.76
C ALA A 5 -10.65 6.95 -13.23
N ASN A 6 -9.74 7.77 -12.70
CA ASN A 6 -8.38 7.83 -13.24
C ASN A 6 -7.26 8.11 -12.23
N ILE A 7 -7.37 7.62 -10.99
CA ILE A 7 -6.22 7.59 -10.08
C ILE A 7 -5.60 6.20 -10.20
N LYS A 8 -4.59 6.07 -11.06
CA LYS A 8 -3.69 4.91 -11.03
C LYS A 8 -3.02 4.90 -9.66
N PRO A 9 -3.28 3.91 -8.78
CA PRO A 9 -2.65 3.90 -7.47
C PRO A 9 -1.14 3.79 -7.67
N GLU A 10 -0.38 4.66 -6.98
CA GLU A 10 1.06 4.49 -6.91
C GLU A 10 1.37 3.07 -6.42
N GLU A 11 2.38 2.44 -7.02
CA GLU A 11 2.69 1.03 -6.75
C GLU A 11 2.98 0.79 -5.26
N MET A 12 3.49 1.82 -4.57
CA MET A 12 3.69 1.82 -3.14
C MET A 12 2.41 1.64 -2.34
N HIS A 13 1.34 2.37 -2.67
CA HIS A 13 0.06 2.26 -1.97
C HIS A 13 -0.53 0.85 -2.08
N LEU A 14 -0.40 0.22 -3.26
CA LEU A 14 -0.81 -1.17 -3.42
C LEU A 14 -0.03 -2.10 -2.49
N ARG A 15 1.28 -1.89 -2.31
CA ARG A 15 2.11 -2.72 -1.41
C ARG A 15 1.71 -2.58 0.05
N TYR A 16 1.40 -1.36 0.50
CA TYR A 16 0.83 -1.12 1.82
C TYR A 16 -0.50 -1.83 2.04
N CYS A 17 -1.40 -1.76 1.06
CA CYS A 17 -2.69 -2.47 1.14
C CYS A 17 -2.48 -3.99 1.21
N ILE A 18 -1.55 -4.54 0.44
CA ILE A 18 -1.20 -5.97 0.48
C ILE A 18 -0.65 -6.35 1.86
N LEU A 19 0.21 -5.52 2.47
CA LEU A 19 0.75 -5.76 3.81
C LEU A 19 -0.35 -5.72 4.88
N TYR A 20 -1.26 -4.76 4.79
CA TYR A 20 -2.41 -4.67 5.69
C TYR A 20 -3.29 -5.94 5.62
N GLU A 21 -3.63 -6.39 4.41
CA GLU A 21 -4.39 -7.63 4.21
C GLU A 21 -3.64 -8.88 4.72
N PHE A 22 -2.31 -8.90 4.60
CA PHE A 22 -1.47 -9.96 5.17
C PHE A 22 -1.56 -10.00 6.71
N HIS A 23 -1.48 -8.85 7.38
CA HIS A 23 -1.64 -8.78 8.85
C HIS A 23 -3.03 -9.18 9.33
N LYS A 24 -4.06 -8.97 8.51
CA LYS A 24 -5.43 -9.49 8.77
C LYS A 24 -5.55 -11.01 8.61
N SER A 25 -4.46 -11.71 8.28
CA SER A 25 -4.44 -13.15 8.03
C SER A 25 -5.34 -13.59 6.88
N ASN A 26 -5.66 -12.67 5.96
CA ASN A 26 -6.35 -13.02 4.72
C ASN A 26 -5.40 -13.79 3.79
N ASN A 27 -5.95 -14.59 2.87
CA ASN A 27 -5.16 -15.20 1.80
C ASN A 27 -5.01 -14.22 0.61
N ALA A 28 -4.03 -14.47 -0.26
CA ALA A 28 -3.72 -13.55 -1.36
C ALA A 28 -4.90 -13.33 -2.34
N THR A 29 -5.78 -14.32 -2.51
CA THR A 29 -6.96 -14.21 -3.39
C THR A 29 -8.00 -13.28 -2.78
N THR A 30 -8.34 -13.47 -1.49
CA THR A 30 -9.25 -12.59 -0.75
C THR A 30 -8.69 -11.18 -0.68
N ALA A 31 -7.40 -11.03 -0.33
CA ALA A 31 -6.72 -9.74 -0.30
C ALA A 31 -6.80 -9.01 -1.65
N THR A 32 -6.60 -9.74 -2.75
CA THR A 32 -6.70 -9.15 -4.10
C THR A 32 -8.11 -8.67 -4.41
N LYS A 33 -9.14 -9.44 -4.04
CA LYS A 33 -10.54 -9.02 -4.21
C LYS A 33 -10.83 -7.74 -3.44
N ASN A 34 -10.51 -7.71 -2.14
CA ASN A 34 -10.71 -6.53 -1.28
C ASN A 34 -10.02 -5.28 -1.84
N ILE A 35 -8.77 -5.42 -2.31
CA ILE A 35 -8.00 -4.31 -2.87
C ILE A 35 -8.58 -3.87 -4.23
N CYS A 36 -9.00 -4.82 -5.08
CA CYS A 36 -9.57 -4.52 -6.39
C CYS A 36 -10.99 -3.95 -6.33
N GLU A 37 -11.74 -4.20 -5.24
CA GLU A 37 -13.01 -3.51 -4.97
C GLU A 37 -12.79 -2.00 -4.79
N VAL A 38 -11.66 -1.61 -4.18
CA VAL A 38 -11.29 -0.19 -3.97
C VAL A 38 -10.56 0.38 -5.19
N TYR A 39 -9.65 -0.38 -5.80
CA TYR A 39 -8.77 0.05 -6.88
C TYR A 39 -9.05 -0.68 -8.20
N LEU A 40 -10.32 -0.83 -8.58
CA LEU A 40 -10.84 -1.24 -9.90
C LEU A 40 -9.91 -2.18 -10.73
N GLY A 41 -9.43 -3.27 -10.14
CA GLY A 41 -8.65 -4.29 -10.87
C GLY A 41 -7.15 -4.00 -11.09
N PHE A 42 -6.57 -2.96 -10.49
CA PHE A 42 -5.14 -2.64 -10.65
C PHE A 42 -4.17 -3.69 -10.05
N LEU A 43 -4.67 -4.61 -9.21
CA LEU A 43 -3.86 -5.64 -8.57
C LEU A 43 -4.15 -7.04 -9.14
N ASN A 44 -3.10 -7.70 -9.62
CA ASN A 44 -3.16 -9.11 -10.03
C ASN A 44 -2.85 -10.02 -8.82
N VAL A 45 -3.59 -11.11 -8.67
CA VAL A 45 -3.37 -12.15 -7.63
C VAL A 45 -1.91 -12.59 -7.58
N ARG A 46 -1.24 -12.77 -8.73
CA ARG A 46 0.18 -13.16 -8.79
C ARG A 46 1.12 -12.13 -8.14
N LYS A 47 0.80 -10.84 -8.26
CA LYS A 47 1.55 -9.77 -7.58
C LYS A 47 1.34 -9.85 -6.07
N CYS A 48 0.09 -10.01 -5.63
CA CYS A 48 -0.25 -10.18 -4.22
C CYS A 48 0.47 -11.39 -3.60
N GLN A 49 0.47 -12.54 -4.29
CA GLN A 49 1.17 -13.75 -3.87
C GLN A 49 2.69 -13.55 -3.70
N LYS A 50 3.35 -12.83 -4.61
CA LYS A 50 4.79 -12.53 -4.50
C LYS A 50 5.10 -11.74 -3.23
N TRP A 51 4.29 -10.73 -2.93
CA TRP A 51 4.43 -9.94 -1.70
C TRP A 51 4.15 -10.78 -0.46
N PHE A 52 3.12 -11.61 -0.48
CA PHE A 52 2.83 -12.53 0.62
C PHE A 52 3.96 -13.51 0.90
N LEU A 53 4.63 -14.04 -0.14
CA LEU A 53 5.81 -14.89 0.05
C LEU A 53 6.96 -14.13 0.74
N LYS A 54 7.17 -12.87 0.35
CA LYS A 54 8.16 -11.98 0.97
C LYS A 54 7.85 -11.73 2.46
N PHE A 55 6.60 -11.43 2.78
CA PHE A 55 6.17 -11.21 4.16
C PHE A 55 6.24 -12.49 5.00
N LYS A 56 5.96 -13.65 4.41
CA LYS A 56 6.13 -14.96 5.08
C LYS A 56 7.59 -15.27 5.41
N SER A 57 8.55 -14.76 4.65
CA SER A 57 9.97 -14.85 4.99
C SER A 57 10.43 -13.80 6.02
N GLY A 58 9.51 -12.99 6.55
CA GLY A 58 9.81 -11.94 7.53
C GLY A 58 10.36 -10.65 6.92
N ASP A 59 10.37 -10.52 5.60
CA ASP A 59 10.84 -9.31 4.93
C ASP A 59 9.65 -8.39 4.61
N PHE A 60 9.50 -7.33 5.41
CA PHE A 60 8.44 -6.35 5.30
C PHE A 60 8.86 -5.07 4.56
N ASP A 61 10.02 -5.06 3.89
CA ASP A 61 10.44 -3.90 3.12
C ASP A 61 9.49 -3.69 1.92
N LEU A 62 8.78 -2.57 1.90
CA LEU A 62 7.84 -2.21 0.82
C LEU A 62 8.52 -1.46 -0.32
N SER A 63 9.82 -1.18 -0.19
CA SER A 63 10.61 -0.70 -1.31
C SER A 63 10.59 -1.74 -2.42
N GLY A 64 10.64 -1.28 -3.68
CA GLY A 64 10.72 -2.24 -4.78
C GLY A 64 12.01 -3.02 -4.61
N ALA A 65 12.13 -4.21 -5.22
CA ALA A 65 13.46 -4.73 -5.49
C ALA A 65 14.17 -3.64 -6.29
N ASN A 66 15.01 -2.85 -5.61
CA ASN A 66 15.62 -1.68 -6.15
C ASN A 66 16.49 -2.17 -7.30
N ARG A 67 16.04 -1.96 -8.54
CA ARG A 67 16.94 -2.11 -9.68
C ARG A 67 18.09 -1.10 -9.63
N SER A 68 18.07 -0.15 -8.69
CA SER A 68 19.23 0.59 -8.18
C SER A 68 18.86 1.49 -6.99
N GLY A 69 19.42 1.19 -5.82
CA GLY A 69 19.90 2.17 -4.82
C GLY A 69 19.10 3.41 -4.37
N LYS A 70 17.76 3.45 -4.39
CA LYS A 70 17.01 4.57 -3.75
C LYS A 70 16.10 4.06 -2.63
N THR A 71 16.53 4.31 -1.40
CA THR A 71 15.81 3.95 -0.17
C THR A 71 14.75 5.02 0.11
N LEU A 72 13.47 4.73 -0.15
CA LEU A 72 12.34 5.59 0.21
C LEU A 72 11.97 5.40 1.69
N ALA A 73 12.92 5.60 2.59
CA ALA A 73 12.74 5.39 4.02
C ALA A 73 11.85 6.46 4.68
N LEU A 74 11.69 7.62 4.04
CA LEU A 74 11.00 8.79 4.61
C LEU A 74 9.47 8.64 4.66
N ASN A 75 8.86 8.01 3.65
CA ASN A 75 7.40 7.91 3.56
C ASN A 75 6.81 6.85 4.51
N ASN A 76 7.62 5.86 4.91
CA ASN A 76 7.17 4.74 5.73
C ASN A 76 6.88 5.14 7.17
N ASN A 77 7.68 6.05 7.74
CA ASN A 77 7.48 6.53 9.12
C ASN A 77 6.17 7.32 9.23
N VAL A 78 5.91 8.23 8.28
CA VAL A 78 4.69 9.04 8.27
C VAL A 78 3.43 8.17 8.09
N PHE A 79 3.50 7.16 7.21
CA PHE A 79 2.40 6.21 7.04
C PHE A 79 2.13 5.42 8.32
N LEU A 80 3.19 4.89 8.94
CA LEU A 80 3.08 4.10 10.16
C LEU A 80 2.52 4.92 11.33
N GLU A 81 2.93 6.18 11.47
CA GLU A 81 2.39 7.07 12.49
C GLU A 81 0.92 7.43 12.24
N ALA A 82 0.53 7.67 10.99
CA ALA A 82 -0.86 7.99 10.66
C ALA A 82 -1.82 6.81 10.95
N VAL A 83 -1.40 5.58 10.61
CA VAL A 83 -2.18 4.36 10.90
C VAL A 83 -2.21 4.04 12.41
N LYS A 84 -1.11 4.29 13.14
CA LYS A 84 -1.08 4.10 14.61
C LYS A 84 -1.92 5.13 15.36
N ALA A 85 -1.91 6.38 14.90
CA ALA A 85 -2.66 7.46 15.52
C ALA A 85 -4.18 7.27 15.39
N ASP A 86 -4.64 6.63 14.31
CA ASP A 86 -6.05 6.36 14.09
C ASP A 86 -6.25 5.13 13.18
N PRO A 87 -6.51 3.95 13.78
CA PRO A 87 -6.75 2.72 13.03
C PRO A 87 -8.01 2.74 12.17
N CYS A 88 -8.92 3.70 12.39
CA CYS A 88 -10.18 3.85 11.67
C CYS A 88 -10.06 4.82 10.48
N GLN A 89 -8.88 5.39 10.23
CA GLN A 89 -8.69 6.31 9.12
C GLN A 89 -8.95 5.64 7.78
N THR A 90 -9.66 6.38 6.94
CA THR A 90 -9.88 5.97 5.56
C THR A 90 -8.63 6.21 4.73
N ILE A 91 -8.44 5.39 3.70
CA ILE A 91 -7.30 5.50 2.78
C ILE A 91 -7.20 6.90 2.14
N LYS A 92 -8.33 7.61 2.00
CA LYS A 92 -8.39 9.01 1.54
C LYS A 92 -7.71 9.97 2.50
N GLU A 93 -7.94 9.84 3.80
CA GLU A 93 -7.34 10.67 4.83
C GLU A 93 -5.83 10.39 4.95
N LEU A 94 -5.44 9.10 4.85
CA LEU A 94 -4.04 8.70 4.82
C LEU A 94 -3.31 9.28 3.60
N SER A 95 -3.90 9.17 2.41
CA SER A 95 -3.34 9.73 1.16
C SER A 95 -3.15 11.25 1.25
N ASN A 96 -4.14 11.97 1.76
CA ASN A 96 -4.05 13.43 1.92
C ASN A 96 -2.92 13.83 2.88
N LYS A 97 -2.74 13.10 4.00
CA LYS A 97 -1.65 13.35 4.94
C LYS A 97 -0.27 13.11 4.32
N LEU A 98 -0.11 12.02 3.58
CA LEU A 98 1.16 11.69 2.92
C LEU A 98 1.54 12.68 1.82
N ASN A 99 0.56 13.13 1.03
CA ASN A 99 0.76 14.14 -0.02
C ASN A 99 1.13 15.51 0.56
N SER A 100 0.62 15.85 1.75
CA SER A 100 0.93 17.11 2.45
C SER A 100 2.37 17.16 2.93
N THR A 101 2.90 16.03 3.42
CA THR A 101 4.29 15.93 3.91
C THR A 101 5.34 15.91 2.80
N CYS A 102 4.95 15.64 1.55
CA CYS A 102 5.84 15.65 0.40
C CYS A 102 6.00 17.02 -0.29
N SER A 103 5.34 18.07 0.21
CA SER A 103 5.54 19.45 -0.25
C SER A 103 6.35 20.25 0.75
N THR A 104 7.63 19.91 0.89
CA THR A 104 8.65 20.85 1.36
C THR A 104 9.95 20.46 0.67
N PHE A 105 10.14 20.93 -0.56
CA PHE A 105 11.39 21.44 -1.17
C PHE A 105 11.18 21.69 -2.67
#